data_AF-A0A1V9XXL2-F1
#
_entry.id   AF-A0A1V9XXL2-F1
#
_cell.length_a   1.000
_cell.length_b   1.000
_cell.length_c   1.000
_cell.angle_alpha   90.00
_cell.angle_beta   90.00
_cell.angle_gamma   90.00
#
_symmetry.space_group_name_H-M   'P 1'
#
loop_
_entity.id
_entity.type
_entity.pdbx_description
1 polymer ?
#
loop_
_entity_poly.entity_id
_entity_poly.type
_entity_poly.pdbx_seq_one_letter_code
_entity_poly.pdbx_strand_id
1 'polypeptide(L)'
;MRQLLECMLHLPVSIDPELRFDLQLLALGLTINISEHSTSLREWMLTSSVRVSATDSNSRSKRSNAFSAMVELFKEKQEAAAASENQTDEILDNQEEKAKQQEMKRLEERQAGSNGAAGQQGDKDKESAADDLEETIRKAIQKAGKHMEHSIISAYLALMLGCVIQGNVERTAALKEITGGSLQSFAQALKKFHDFIDMTGVLGNSAPQSIERILNVLETS
;
A
#
# COMPACT_ATOMS: atom_id res chain seq x y z
N MET A 1 -2.67 1.70 -24.90
CA MET A 1 -1.60 1.74 -23.88
C MET A 1 -1.50 3.06 -23.12
N ARG A 2 -1.23 4.19 -23.80
CA ARG A 2 -1.08 5.49 -23.11
C ARG A 2 -2.25 5.84 -22.19
N GLN A 3 -3.48 5.70 -22.69
CA GLN A 3 -4.68 5.96 -21.90
C GLN A 3 -4.77 5.05 -20.66
N LEU A 4 -4.40 3.78 -20.77
CA LEU A 4 -4.39 2.83 -19.64
C LEU A 4 -3.43 3.29 -18.53
N LEU A 5 -2.23 3.73 -18.90
CA LEU A 5 -1.28 4.27 -17.93
C LEU A 5 -1.76 5.61 -17.34
N GLU A 6 -2.39 6.46 -18.15
CA GLU A 6 -2.98 7.72 -17.66
C GLU A 6 -4.16 7.45 -16.69
N CYS A 7 -4.93 6.37 -16.86
CA CYS A 7 -5.94 5.94 -15.90
C CYS A 7 -5.36 5.58 -14.53
N MET A 8 -4.12 5.12 -14.47
CA MET A 8 -3.45 4.77 -13.22
C MET A 8 -2.64 5.91 -12.61
N LEU A 9 -2.05 6.78 -13.44
CA LEU A 9 -1.09 7.81 -13.02
C LEU A 9 -1.69 9.22 -12.90
N HIS A 10 -2.78 9.49 -13.60
CA HIS A 10 -3.36 10.83 -13.67
C HIS A 10 -4.79 10.86 -13.13
N LEU A 11 -5.62 9.94 -13.62
CA LEU A 11 -7.05 9.89 -13.30
C LEU A 11 -7.39 9.71 -11.81
N PRO A 12 -6.59 9.02 -10.97
CA PRO A 12 -6.93 8.85 -9.56
C PRO A 12 -7.11 10.17 -8.79
N VAL A 13 -6.47 11.26 -9.25
CA VAL A 13 -6.60 12.58 -8.60
C VAL A 13 -7.98 13.21 -8.80
N SER A 14 -8.67 12.88 -9.88
CA SER A 14 -9.98 13.45 -10.23
C SER A 14 -11.17 12.62 -9.76
N ILE A 15 -10.92 11.47 -9.12
CA ILE A 15 -11.97 10.56 -8.64
C ILE A 15 -11.97 10.47 -7.12
N ASP A 16 -13.08 9.94 -6.61
CA ASP A 16 -13.29 9.65 -5.20
C ASP A 16 -12.16 8.75 -4.65
N PRO A 17 -11.53 9.11 -3.50
CA PRO A 17 -10.56 8.27 -2.81
C PRO A 17 -10.94 6.80 -2.65
N GLU A 18 -12.23 6.48 -2.50
CA GLU A 18 -12.71 5.10 -2.35
C GLU A 18 -12.55 4.28 -3.62
N LEU A 19 -12.62 4.90 -4.80
CA LEU A 19 -12.51 4.23 -6.11
C LEU A 19 -11.08 4.18 -6.66
N ARG A 20 -10.14 4.87 -6.02
CA ARG A 20 -8.74 4.99 -6.52
C ARG A 20 -8.04 3.65 -6.56
N PHE A 21 -8.20 2.85 -5.50
CA PHE A 21 -7.58 1.54 -5.39
C PHE A 21 -8.05 0.62 -6.53
N ASP A 22 -9.36 0.47 -6.70
CA ASP A 22 -9.93 -0.42 -7.71
C ASP A 22 -9.51 -0.01 -9.13
N LEU A 23 -9.55 1.28 -9.44
CA LEU A 23 -9.10 1.79 -10.75
C LEU A 23 -7.62 1.48 -11.00
N GLN A 24 -6.76 1.74 -10.02
CA GLN A 24 -5.32 1.47 -10.14
C GLN A 24 -5.05 -0.04 -10.26
N LEU A 25 -5.74 -0.87 -9.48
CA LEU A 25 -5.59 -2.31 -9.49
C LEU A 25 -6.02 -2.92 -10.83
N LEU A 26 -7.18 -2.52 -11.36
CA LEU A 26 -7.67 -2.96 -12.66
C LEU A 26 -6.74 -2.53 -13.81
N ALA A 27 -6.26 -1.29 -13.77
CA ALA A 27 -5.32 -0.78 -14.77
C ALA A 27 -3.97 -1.52 -14.72
N LEU A 28 -3.47 -1.84 -13.53
CA LEU A 28 -2.27 -2.65 -13.33
C LEU A 28 -2.46 -4.07 -13.82
N GLY A 29 -3.56 -4.73 -13.44
CA GLY A 29 -3.86 -6.09 -13.87
C GLY A 29 -3.88 -6.21 -15.40
N LEU A 30 -4.53 -5.27 -16.09
CA LEU A 30 -4.53 -5.24 -17.54
C LEU A 30 -3.13 -4.95 -18.11
N THR A 31 -2.37 -4.05 -17.48
CA THR A 31 -1.00 -3.72 -17.93
C THR A 31 -0.06 -4.92 -17.77
N ILE A 32 -0.17 -5.68 -16.69
CA ILE A 32 0.59 -6.92 -16.44
C ILE A 32 0.25 -7.97 -17.50
N ASN A 33 -1.05 -8.20 -17.74
CA ASN A 33 -1.49 -9.16 -18.75
C ASN A 33 -0.93 -8.84 -20.14
N ILE A 34 -0.91 -7.55 -20.53
CA ILE A 34 -0.35 -7.15 -21.82
C ILE A 34 1.19 -7.23 -21.80
N SER A 35 1.83 -6.80 -20.72
CA SER A 35 3.30 -6.78 -20.63
C SER A 35 3.90 -8.17 -20.60
N GLU A 36 3.19 -9.16 -20.06
CA GLU A 36 3.63 -10.55 -20.07
C GLU A 36 3.76 -11.10 -21.50
N HIS A 37 2.88 -10.72 -22.43
CA HIS A 37 2.85 -11.29 -23.78
C HIS A 37 3.33 -10.36 -24.91
N SER A 38 3.49 -9.06 -24.66
CA SER A 38 3.84 -8.08 -25.70
C SER A 38 5.22 -7.47 -25.47
N THR A 39 6.21 -7.88 -26.26
CA THR A 39 7.54 -7.24 -26.28
C THR A 39 7.46 -5.78 -26.73
N SER A 40 6.61 -5.49 -27.71
CA SER A 40 6.37 -4.12 -28.19
C SER A 40 5.88 -3.19 -27.08
N LEU A 41 5.03 -3.68 -26.16
CA LEU A 41 4.65 -2.89 -24.99
C LEU A 41 5.85 -2.60 -24.09
N ARG A 42 6.66 -3.62 -23.81
CA ARG A 42 7.80 -3.44 -22.91
C ARG A 42 8.78 -2.41 -23.47
N GLU A 43 9.06 -2.44 -24.78
CA GLU A 43 9.88 -1.43 -25.47
C GLU A 43 9.22 -0.03 -25.47
N TRP A 44 7.91 0.02 -25.74
CA TRP A 44 7.15 1.25 -25.75
C TRP A 44 7.19 1.95 -24.38
N MET A 45 7.17 1.20 -23.27
CA MET A 45 7.23 1.79 -21.92
C MET A 45 8.55 2.50 -21.62
N LEU A 46 9.67 2.03 -22.17
CA LEU A 46 10.96 2.70 -21.95
C LEU A 46 11.08 4.01 -22.73
N THR A 47 10.41 4.13 -23.88
CA THR A 47 10.58 5.28 -24.78
C THR A 47 9.46 6.31 -24.67
N SER A 48 8.30 5.92 -24.12
CA SER A 48 7.11 6.76 -24.14
C SER A 48 6.99 7.68 -22.94
N SER A 49 6.44 8.86 -23.16
CA SER A 49 6.02 9.76 -22.08
C SER A 49 4.50 9.74 -21.90
N VAL A 50 4.07 9.76 -20.64
CA VAL A 50 2.67 9.73 -20.19
C VAL A 50 2.39 10.93 -19.30
N ARG A 51 1.12 11.32 -19.19
CA ARG A 51 0.73 12.32 -18.19
C ARG A 51 0.70 11.68 -16.80
N VAL A 52 1.30 12.37 -15.85
CA VAL A 52 1.32 12.03 -14.43
C VAL A 52 0.71 13.21 -13.68
N SER A 53 -0.17 12.92 -12.73
CA SER A 53 -0.64 13.96 -11.81
C SER A 53 0.50 14.38 -10.88
N ALA A 54 0.65 15.69 -10.68
CA ALA A 54 1.52 16.16 -9.62
C ALA A 54 0.84 15.87 -8.27
N THR A 55 1.63 15.44 -7.29
CA THR A 55 1.21 15.25 -5.90
C THR A 55 0.74 16.56 -5.25
N ASP A 56 1.14 17.71 -5.80
CA ASP A 56 0.71 19.03 -5.36
C ASP A 56 -0.56 19.47 -6.11
N SER A 57 -1.63 19.71 -5.33
CA SER A 57 -2.97 20.12 -5.78
C SER A 57 -3.06 21.37 -6.67
N ASN A 58 -1.95 22.06 -6.93
CA ASN A 58 -1.88 23.30 -7.70
C ASN A 58 -0.99 23.21 -8.97
N SER A 59 -0.46 22.02 -9.29
CA SER A 59 0.45 21.80 -10.42
C SER A 59 -0.25 21.11 -11.60
N ARG A 60 -0.08 21.67 -12.80
CA ARG A 60 -0.58 21.08 -14.07
C ARG A 60 0.05 19.70 -14.29
N SER A 61 -0.72 18.77 -14.86
CA SER A 61 -0.24 17.43 -15.23
C SER A 61 1.12 17.48 -15.93
N LYS A 62 2.14 16.82 -15.37
CA LYS A 62 3.49 16.76 -15.96
C LYS A 62 3.56 15.59 -16.93
N ARG A 63 4.41 15.69 -17.95
CA ARG A 63 4.79 14.54 -18.77
C ARG A 63 6.07 13.92 -18.21
N SER A 64 6.01 12.65 -17.85
CA SER A 64 7.17 11.87 -17.40
C SER A 64 7.33 10.65 -18.30
N ASN A 65 8.55 10.11 -18.36
CA ASN A 65 8.79 8.80 -18.97
C ASN A 65 7.89 7.76 -18.27
N ALA A 66 7.23 6.90 -19.04
CA ALA A 66 6.28 5.93 -18.52
C ALA A 66 6.94 4.98 -17.54
N PHE A 67 8.11 4.46 -17.87
CA PHE A 67 8.87 3.57 -17.00
C PHE A 67 9.28 4.26 -15.68
N SER A 68 9.85 5.48 -15.75
CA SER A 68 10.18 6.24 -14.55
C SER A 68 8.96 6.58 -13.69
N ALA A 69 7.83 6.91 -14.31
CA ALA A 69 6.58 7.20 -13.60
C ALA A 69 6.04 5.97 -12.84
N MET A 70 6.23 4.75 -13.36
CA MET A 70 5.88 3.52 -12.65
C MET A 70 6.75 3.32 -11.42
N VAL A 71 8.05 3.60 -11.54
CA VAL A 71 9.00 3.49 -10.43
C VAL A 71 8.72 4.55 -9.36
N GLU A 72 8.38 5.77 -9.77
CA GLU A 72 7.93 6.84 -8.85
C GLU A 72 6.65 6.45 -8.13
N LEU A 73 5.64 5.95 -8.85
CA LEU A 73 4.39 5.47 -8.24
C LEU A 73 4.65 4.32 -7.25
N PHE A 74 5.57 3.40 -7.56
CA PHE A 74 5.96 2.34 -6.63
C PHE A 74 6.52 2.91 -5.33
N LYS A 75 7.45 3.87 -5.41
CA LYS A 75 8.05 4.53 -4.23
C LYS A 75 6.98 5.25 -3.41
N GLU A 76 6.09 6.00 -4.08
CA GLU A 76 4.96 6.70 -3.44
C GLU A 76 4.07 5.71 -2.67
N LYS A 77 3.74 4.56 -3.27
CA LYS A 77 2.88 3.56 -2.62
C LYS A 77 3.58 2.83 -1.47
N GLN A 78 4.90 2.64 -1.52
CA GLN A 78 5.64 2.13 -0.37
C GLN A 78 5.63 3.11 0.80
N GLU A 79 5.87 4.40 0.52
CA GLU A 79 5.83 5.44 1.55
C GLU A 79 4.43 5.57 2.15
N ALA A 80 3.38 5.55 1.32
CA ALA A 80 1.99 5.60 1.79
C ALA A 80 1.58 4.36 2.60
N ALA A 81 2.11 3.17 2.25
CA ALA A 81 1.90 1.95 3.01
C ALA A 81 2.57 2.04 4.40
N ALA A 82 3.82 2.48 4.46
CA ALA A 82 4.56 2.66 5.71
C ALA A 82 3.94 3.75 6.60
N ALA A 83 3.53 4.88 6.02
CA ALA A 83 2.81 5.91 6.75
C ALA A 83 1.47 5.39 7.29
N SER A 84 0.82 4.46 6.57
CA SER A 84 -0.43 3.86 7.04
C SER A 84 -0.24 2.82 8.15
N GLU A 85 0.85 2.07 8.09
CA GLU A 85 1.28 1.14 9.13
C GLU A 85 1.60 1.91 10.42
N ASN A 86 2.49 2.90 10.35
CA ASN A 86 2.87 3.72 11.51
C ASN A 86 1.66 4.41 12.18
N GLN A 87 0.74 4.95 11.39
CA GLN A 87 -0.48 5.55 11.94
C GLN A 87 -1.40 4.53 12.60
N THR A 88 -1.42 3.28 12.13
CA THR A 88 -2.20 2.20 12.76
C THR A 88 -1.57 1.83 14.10
N ASP A 89 -0.25 1.68 14.13
CA ASP A 89 0.51 1.35 15.34
C ASP A 89 0.36 2.45 16.41
N GLU A 90 0.51 3.72 16.02
CA GLU A 90 0.29 4.86 16.92
C GLU A 90 -1.13 4.87 17.53
N ILE A 91 -2.16 4.50 16.77
CA ILE A 91 -3.54 4.42 17.27
C ILE A 91 -3.66 3.32 18.34
N LEU A 92 -3.05 2.16 18.09
CA LEU A 92 -3.10 1.01 19.00
C LEU A 92 -2.29 1.27 20.27
N ASP A 93 -1.08 1.82 20.16
CA ASP A 93 -0.20 2.16 21.29
C ASP A 93 -0.86 3.18 22.22
N ASN A 94 -1.44 4.25 21.65
CA ASN A 94 -2.16 5.26 22.41
C ASN A 94 -3.33 4.65 23.20
N GLN A 95 -3.96 3.60 22.68
CA GLN A 95 -5.04 2.94 23.38
C GLN A 95 -4.55 2.00 24.49
N GLU A 96 -3.43 1.31 24.26
CA GLU A 96 -2.79 0.52 25.30
C GLU A 96 -2.34 1.40 26.48
N GLU A 97 -1.79 2.59 26.20
CA GLU A 97 -1.41 3.56 27.23
C GLU A 97 -2.62 4.07 28.02
N LYS A 98 -3.71 4.43 27.33
CA LYS A 98 -4.96 4.85 28.00
C LYS A 98 -5.53 3.75 28.91
N ALA A 99 -5.52 2.49 28.46
CA ALA A 99 -5.97 1.36 29.25
C ALA A 99 -5.11 1.18 30.52
N LYS A 100 -3.78 1.27 30.40
CA LYS A 100 -2.85 1.19 31.54
C LYS A 100 -3.05 2.35 32.53
N GLN A 101 -3.24 3.57 32.04
CA GLN A 101 -3.50 4.73 32.90
C GLN A 101 -4.81 4.60 33.67
N GLN A 102 -5.88 4.11 33.03
CA GLN A 102 -7.15 3.85 33.71
C GLN A 102 -7.02 2.76 34.78
N GLU A 103 -6.26 1.70 34.52
CA GLU A 103 -6.03 0.64 35.50
C GLU A 103 -5.22 1.14 36.70
N MET A 104 -4.14 1.90 36.45
CA MET A 104 -3.33 2.53 37.51
C MET A 104 -4.17 3.45 38.39
N LYS A 105 -4.99 4.31 37.78
CA LYS A 105 -5.90 5.21 38.52
C LYS A 105 -6.88 4.42 39.40
N ARG A 106 -7.45 3.32 38.89
CA ARG A 106 -8.34 2.44 39.68
C ARG A 106 -7.61 1.77 40.85
N LEU A 107 -6.34 1.39 40.68
CA LEU A 107 -5.52 0.81 41.74
C LEU A 107 -5.19 1.83 42.83
N GLU A 108 -4.85 3.07 42.44
CA GLU A 108 -4.60 4.19 43.35
C GLU A 108 -5.85 4.56 44.15
N GLU A 109 -7.02 4.67 43.50
CA GLU A 109 -8.30 4.93 44.17
C GLU A 109 -8.67 3.83 45.18
N ARG A 110 -8.29 2.57 44.89
CA ARG A 110 -8.54 1.42 45.76
C ARG A 110 -7.60 1.37 46.96
N GLN A 111 -6.38 1.92 46.85
CA GLN A 111 -5.42 2.05 47.95
C GLN A 111 -5.65 3.31 48.80
N ALA A 112 -6.18 4.38 48.22
CA ALA A 112 -6.42 5.65 48.91
C ALA A 112 -7.63 5.64 49.88
N GLY A 113 -8.41 4.55 49.89
CA GLY A 113 -9.47 4.28 50.87
C GLY A 113 -10.40 5.46 51.17
N SER A 114 -11.53 5.58 50.48
CA SER A 114 -12.56 6.53 50.92
C SER A 114 -13.99 6.02 50.81
N ASN A 115 -14.70 6.26 51.90
CA ASN A 115 -16.14 6.30 52.05
C ASN A 115 -16.82 7.05 50.89
N GLY A 116 -17.93 6.48 50.41
CA GLY A 116 -19.12 7.25 50.06
C GLY A 116 -19.45 7.44 48.58
N ALA A 117 -20.67 7.00 48.23
CA ALA A 117 -21.51 7.41 47.10
C ALA A 117 -21.17 6.85 45.69
N ALA A 118 -21.26 5.52 45.54
CA ALA A 118 -21.40 4.87 44.24
C ALA A 118 -22.89 4.71 43.88
N GLY A 119 -23.33 5.18 42.71
CA GLY A 119 -24.68 4.83 42.25
C GLY A 119 -25.15 5.32 40.88
N GLN A 120 -24.73 6.49 40.37
CA GLN A 120 -25.37 7.04 39.16
C GLN A 120 -24.44 7.68 38.11
N GLN A 121 -23.19 8.02 38.44
CA GLN A 121 -22.24 8.61 37.48
C GLN A 121 -21.50 7.57 36.63
N GLY A 122 -21.31 6.36 37.17
CA GLY A 122 -20.46 5.32 36.56
C GLY A 122 -21.06 4.56 35.37
N ASP A 123 -22.28 4.90 34.94
CA ASP A 123 -22.92 4.26 33.76
C ASP A 123 -22.63 5.07 32.48
N LYS A 124 -22.78 6.40 32.54
CA LYS A 124 -22.44 7.32 31.43
C LYS A 124 -20.95 7.33 31.09
N ASP A 125 -20.08 7.25 32.10
CA ASP A 125 -18.62 7.23 31.90
C ASP A 125 -18.12 5.88 31.34
N LYS A 126 -18.89 4.79 31.49
CA LYS A 126 -18.59 3.50 30.87
C LYS A 126 -19.05 3.43 29.42
N GLU A 127 -20.21 4.04 29.13
CA GLU A 127 -20.76 4.14 27.78
C GLU A 127 -19.86 5.01 26.88
N SER A 128 -19.39 6.17 27.37
CA SER A 128 -18.44 7.01 26.63
C SER A 128 -17.07 6.35 26.41
N ALA A 129 -16.55 5.61 27.41
CA ALA A 129 -15.30 4.87 27.25
C ALA A 129 -15.41 3.70 26.26
N ALA A 130 -16.60 3.09 26.14
CA ALA A 130 -16.88 2.05 25.15
C ALA A 130 -16.99 2.65 23.73
N ASP A 131 -17.67 3.79 23.58
CA ASP A 131 -17.76 4.52 22.31
C ASP A 131 -16.38 4.98 21.82
N ASP A 132 -15.53 5.51 22.71
CA ASP A 132 -14.16 5.91 22.38
C ASP A 132 -13.30 4.71 21.92
N LEU A 133 -13.49 3.54 22.51
CA LEU A 133 -12.82 2.30 22.12
C LEU A 133 -13.31 1.83 20.75
N GLU A 134 -14.62 1.85 20.49
CA GLU A 134 -15.19 1.46 19.19
C GLU A 134 -14.69 2.38 18.07
N GLU A 135 -14.66 3.70 18.30
CA GLU A 135 -14.11 4.65 17.33
C GLU A 135 -12.63 4.38 17.04
N THR A 136 -11.85 4.07 18.07
CA THR A 136 -10.42 3.74 17.94
C THR A 136 -10.23 2.47 17.10
N ILE A 137 -10.99 1.41 17.37
CA ILE A 137 -10.97 0.16 16.60
C ILE A 137 -11.32 0.45 15.14
N ARG A 138 -12.38 1.23 14.89
CA ARG A 138 -12.81 1.58 13.53
C ARG A 138 -11.71 2.33 12.76
N LYS A 139 -11.04 3.29 13.41
CA LYS A 139 -9.91 4.03 12.80
C LYS A 139 -8.74 3.11 12.48
N ALA A 140 -8.37 2.22 13.41
CA ALA A 140 -7.29 1.25 13.19
C ALA A 140 -7.60 0.32 12.02
N ILE A 141 -8.82 -0.23 11.95
CA ILE A 141 -9.27 -1.08 10.83
C ILE A 141 -9.22 -0.32 9.50
N GLN A 142 -9.73 0.91 9.46
CA GLN A 142 -9.70 1.72 8.24
C GLN A 142 -8.26 1.99 7.77
N LYS A 143 -7.35 2.25 8.71
CA LYS A 143 -5.95 2.56 8.41
C LYS A 143 -5.17 1.32 7.97
N ALA A 144 -5.41 0.17 8.61
CA ALA A 144 -4.91 -1.12 8.16
C ALA A 144 -5.40 -1.46 6.74
N GLY A 145 -6.68 -1.18 6.44
CA GLY A 145 -7.23 -1.31 5.09
C GLY A 145 -6.48 -0.46 4.06
N LYS A 146 -6.16 0.79 4.40
CA LYS A 146 -5.34 1.66 3.52
C LYS A 146 -3.91 1.19 3.36
N HIS A 147 -3.28 0.68 4.42
CA HIS A 147 -1.99 0.02 4.31
C HIS A 147 -2.05 -1.12 3.28
N MET A 148 -3.07 -1.98 3.37
CA MET A 148 -3.25 -3.09 2.43
C MET A 148 -3.42 -2.63 0.98
N GLU A 149 -4.26 -1.60 0.73
CA GLU A 149 -4.42 -1.04 -0.61
C GLU A 149 -3.07 -0.59 -1.20
N HIS A 150 -2.27 0.15 -0.44
CA HIS A 150 -0.97 0.64 -0.88
C HIS A 150 0.04 -0.49 -1.10
N SER A 151 0.07 -1.48 -0.20
CA SER A 151 0.93 -2.65 -0.30
C SER A 151 0.61 -3.51 -1.52
N ILE A 152 -0.68 -3.72 -1.83
CA ILE A 152 -1.12 -4.48 -3.01
C ILE A 152 -0.72 -3.76 -4.31
N ILE A 153 -0.97 -2.45 -4.41
CA ILE A 153 -0.58 -1.67 -5.61
C ILE A 153 0.94 -1.70 -5.81
N SER A 154 1.72 -1.58 -4.72
CA SER A 154 3.19 -1.69 -4.77
C SER A 154 3.65 -3.05 -5.31
N ALA A 155 3.02 -4.14 -4.85
CA ALA A 155 3.35 -5.48 -5.34
C ALA A 155 2.98 -5.68 -6.82
N TYR A 156 1.85 -5.16 -7.28
CA TYR A 156 1.47 -5.20 -8.69
C TYR A 156 2.42 -4.39 -9.57
N LEU A 157 2.91 -3.24 -9.09
CA LEU A 157 3.94 -2.46 -9.78
C LEU A 157 5.26 -3.23 -9.86
N ALA A 158 5.68 -3.89 -8.78
CA ALA A 158 6.86 -4.75 -8.77
C ALA A 158 6.72 -5.92 -9.77
N LEU A 159 5.57 -6.59 -9.79
CA LEU A 159 5.26 -7.65 -10.74
C LEU A 159 5.31 -7.14 -12.19
N MET A 160 4.67 -6.01 -12.46
CA MET A 160 4.64 -5.38 -13.78
C MET A 160 6.06 -5.00 -14.25
N LEU A 161 6.84 -4.31 -13.41
CA LEU A 161 8.23 -3.93 -13.73
C LEU A 161 9.13 -5.15 -13.91
N GLY A 162 8.92 -6.21 -13.13
CA GLY A 162 9.57 -7.49 -13.30
C GLY A 162 9.26 -8.14 -14.66
N CYS A 163 8.01 -8.14 -15.10
CA CYS A 163 7.62 -8.58 -16.45
C CYS A 163 8.30 -7.74 -17.54
N VAL A 164 8.46 -6.44 -17.32
CA VAL A 164 9.13 -5.54 -18.26
C VAL A 164 10.60 -5.87 -18.38
N ILE A 165 11.34 -6.07 -17.29
CA ILE A 165 12.78 -6.32 -17.39
C ILE A 165 13.12 -7.77 -17.76
N GLN A 166 12.18 -8.71 -17.59
CA GLN A 166 12.40 -10.13 -17.81
C GLN A 166 13.05 -10.42 -19.17
N GLY A 167 14.18 -11.10 -19.13
CA GLY A 167 14.93 -11.56 -20.30
C GLY A 167 15.67 -10.46 -21.06
N ASN A 168 15.91 -9.28 -20.46
CA ASN A 168 16.63 -8.20 -21.14
C ASN A 168 17.46 -7.34 -20.17
N VAL A 169 18.79 -7.41 -20.38
CA VAL A 169 19.80 -6.77 -19.54
C VAL A 169 19.73 -5.24 -19.61
N GLU A 170 19.44 -4.65 -20.78
CA GLU A 170 19.34 -3.19 -20.93
C GLU A 170 18.18 -2.61 -20.12
N ARG A 171 17.03 -3.30 -20.12
CA ARG A 171 15.86 -2.93 -19.33
C ARG A 171 16.11 -3.11 -17.84
N THR A 172 16.80 -4.17 -17.44
CA THR A 172 17.28 -4.34 -16.06
C THR A 172 18.20 -3.19 -15.63
N ALA A 173 19.17 -2.82 -16.48
CA ALA A 173 20.09 -1.72 -16.21
C ALA A 173 19.36 -0.38 -16.07
N ALA A 174 18.39 -0.11 -16.95
CA ALA A 174 17.56 1.09 -16.86
C ALA A 174 16.75 1.15 -15.54
N LEU A 175 16.22 0.01 -15.07
CA LEU A 175 15.53 -0.03 -13.78
C LEU A 175 16.50 0.28 -12.63
N LYS A 176 17.67 -0.38 -12.63
CA LYS A 176 18.70 -0.16 -11.61
C LYS A 176 19.20 1.28 -11.58
N GLU A 177 19.35 1.93 -12.73
CA GLU A 177 19.75 3.33 -12.80
C GLU A 177 18.74 4.24 -12.07
N ILE A 178 17.44 4.01 -12.25
CA ILE A 178 16.36 4.81 -11.63
C ILE A 178 16.17 4.46 -10.14
N THR A 179 16.51 3.24 -9.73
CA THR A 179 16.32 2.75 -8.36
C THR A 179 17.56 2.89 -7.47
N GLY A 180 18.67 3.41 -8.01
CA GLY A 180 19.92 3.56 -7.25
C GLY A 180 20.71 2.25 -7.11
N GLY A 181 20.51 1.31 -8.02
CA GLY A 181 21.30 0.08 -8.17
C GLY A 181 20.70 -1.17 -7.52
N SER A 182 19.68 -1.03 -6.67
CA SER A 182 19.04 -2.15 -5.98
C SER A 182 17.59 -2.34 -6.42
N LEU A 183 17.19 -3.61 -6.57
CA LEU A 183 15.80 -4.03 -6.84
C LEU A 183 15.17 -4.72 -5.63
N GLN A 184 15.86 -4.72 -4.48
CA GLN A 184 15.45 -5.45 -3.28
C GLN A 184 14.08 -5.01 -2.75
N SER A 185 13.76 -3.73 -2.81
CA SER A 185 12.46 -3.22 -2.36
C SER A 185 11.30 -3.78 -3.20
N PHE A 186 11.50 -3.98 -4.51
CA PHE A 186 10.52 -4.61 -5.40
C PHE A 186 10.36 -6.09 -5.09
N ALA A 187 11.47 -6.81 -4.91
CA ALA A 187 11.45 -8.23 -4.55
C ALA A 187 10.75 -8.45 -3.19
N GLN A 188 11.04 -7.61 -2.19
CA GLN A 188 10.39 -7.68 -0.88
C GLN A 188 8.88 -7.42 -0.95
N ALA A 189 8.46 -6.40 -1.70
CA ALA A 189 7.04 -6.10 -1.88
C ALA A 189 6.31 -7.27 -2.57
N LEU A 190 6.91 -7.83 -3.62
CA LEU A 190 6.33 -8.95 -4.35
C LEU A 190 6.31 -10.25 -3.52
N LYS A 191 7.34 -10.49 -2.70
CA LYS A 191 7.41 -11.64 -1.79
C LYS A 191 6.31 -11.59 -0.72
N LYS A 192 6.15 -10.45 -0.04
CA LYS A 192 5.06 -10.27 0.95
C LYS A 192 3.70 -10.54 0.32
N PHE A 193 3.49 -10.09 -0.92
CA PHE A 193 2.25 -10.32 -1.65
C PHE A 193 2.08 -11.79 -2.06
N HIS A 194 3.14 -12.46 -2.51
CA HIS A 194 3.12 -13.89 -2.80
C HIS A 194 2.69 -14.70 -1.57
N ASP A 195 3.33 -14.44 -0.42
CA ASP A 195 3.03 -15.14 0.83
C ASP A 195 1.58 -14.88 1.27
N PHE A 196 1.07 -13.66 1.08
CA PHE A 196 -0.33 -13.32 1.33
C PHE A 196 -1.31 -14.07 0.42
N ILE A 197 -1.02 -14.17 -0.88
CA ILE A 197 -1.84 -14.93 -1.83
C ILE A 197 -1.86 -16.42 -1.48
N ASP A 198 -0.70 -16.98 -1.14
CA ASP A 198 -0.57 -18.38 -0.75
C ASP A 198 -1.37 -18.68 0.53
N MET A 199 -1.26 -17.80 1.54
CA MET A 199 -2.02 -17.91 2.78
C MET A 199 -3.54 -17.82 2.58
N THR A 200 -4.00 -16.96 1.67
CA THR A 200 -5.44 -16.72 1.48
C THR A 200 -6.09 -17.71 0.51
N GLY A 201 -5.32 -18.40 -0.33
CA GLY A 201 -5.83 -19.37 -1.32
C GLY A 201 -6.74 -18.76 -2.39
N VAL A 202 -6.74 -17.42 -2.54
CA VAL A 202 -7.68 -16.68 -3.40
C VAL A 202 -7.35 -16.85 -4.89
N LEU A 203 -6.08 -17.12 -5.22
CA LEU A 203 -5.64 -17.33 -6.60
C LEU A 203 -5.26 -18.80 -6.80
N GLY A 204 -5.83 -19.43 -7.84
CA GLY A 204 -5.51 -20.81 -8.18
C GLY A 204 -4.03 -21.02 -8.52
N ASN A 205 -3.60 -22.28 -8.64
CA ASN A 205 -2.20 -22.70 -8.64
C ASN A 205 -1.26 -22.05 -9.69
N SER A 206 -1.79 -21.43 -10.77
CA SER A 206 -0.99 -20.83 -11.84
C SER A 206 -0.48 -19.42 -11.52
N ALA A 207 -1.22 -18.65 -10.70
CA ALA A 207 -0.83 -17.28 -10.36
C ALA A 207 0.40 -17.22 -9.44
N PRO A 208 0.49 -18.03 -8.37
CA PRO A 208 1.69 -18.12 -7.52
C PRO A 208 2.96 -18.44 -8.32
N GLN A 209 2.89 -19.37 -9.29
CA GLN A 209 4.03 -19.75 -10.13
C GLN A 209 4.54 -18.60 -11.01
N SER A 210 3.63 -17.80 -11.58
CA SER A 210 4.04 -16.63 -12.37
C SER A 210 4.69 -15.57 -11.49
N ILE A 211 4.12 -15.32 -10.30
CA ILE A 211 4.67 -14.40 -9.31
C ILE A 211 6.07 -14.84 -8.86
N GLU A 212 6.25 -16.12 -8.53
CA GLU A 212 7.53 -16.70 -8.11
C GLU A 212 8.60 -16.58 -9.22
N ARG A 213 8.23 -16.83 -10.47
CA ARG A 213 9.12 -16.62 -11.63
C ARG A 213 9.59 -15.16 -11.73
N ILE A 214 8.70 -14.19 -11.55
CA ILE A 214 9.06 -12.77 -11.62
C ILE A 214 9.84 -12.33 -10.37
N LEU A 215 9.53 -12.88 -9.20
CA LEU A 215 10.32 -12.68 -7.99
C LEU A 215 11.78 -13.10 -8.21
N ASN A 216 12.01 -14.28 -8.80
CA ASN A 216 13.34 -14.74 -9.16
C ASN A 216 14.05 -13.78 -10.13
N VAL A 217 13.34 -13.19 -11.11
CA VAL A 217 13.91 -12.17 -12.01
C VAL A 217 14.39 -10.96 -11.22
N LEU A 218 13.60 -10.47 -10.26
CA LEU A 218 13.96 -9.30 -9.44
C LEU A 218 15.12 -9.57 -8.48
N GLU A 219 15.21 -10.79 -7.93
CA GLU A 219 16.29 -11.20 -7.00
C GLU A 219 17.62 -11.48 -7.71
N THR A 220 17.58 -11.98 -8.94
CA THR A 220 18.79 -12.34 -9.71
C THR A 220 19.31 -11.23 -10.61
N SER A 221 18.50 -10.19 -10.84
CA SER A 221 18.83 -9.04 -11.69
C SER A 221 19.86 -8.13 -11.06
#